data_AF-A0A410FSM9-F1
#
_entry.id   AF-A0A410FSM9-F1
#
_cell.length_a   1.000
_cell.length_b   1.000
_cell.length_c   1.000
_cell.angle_alpha   90.00
_cell.angle_beta   90.00
_cell.angle_gamma   90.00
#
_symmetry.space_group_name_H-M   'P 1'
#
loop_
_entity.id
_entity.type
_entity.pdbx_description
1 polymer ?
#
loop_
_entity_poly.entity_id
_entity_poly.type
_entity_poly.pdbx_seq_one_letter_code
_entity_poly.pdbx_strand_id
1 'polypeptide(L)'
;METVWNVLKWVLIALATGVWLVWGLMVLGIVILLSSVVDSPAGAAGLGLGVFVLFSIGSIWTPAVRYSPTGLVGAPTDILLGRGGPLLWPVITGTALAAISIAGAVTAFSRREL
;
A
#
# COMPACT_ATOMS: atom_id res chain seq x y z
N MET A 1 -34.60 -3.10 -11.06
CA MET A 1 -33.69 -1.97 -10.76
C MET A 1 -32.98 -2.16 -9.42
N GLU A 2 -33.68 -2.54 -8.36
CA GLU A 2 -33.12 -2.75 -7.01
C GLU A 2 -32.01 -3.83 -6.95
N THR A 3 -32.16 -4.93 -7.69
CA THR A 3 -31.15 -6.00 -7.78
C THR A 3 -29.84 -5.54 -8.39
N VAL A 4 -29.87 -4.71 -9.44
CA VAL A 4 -28.68 -4.17 -10.11
C VAL A 4 -27.92 -3.22 -9.18
N TRP A 5 -28.64 -2.37 -8.46
CA TRP A 5 -28.07 -1.44 -7.49
C TRP A 5 -27.36 -2.17 -6.34
N ASN A 6 -27.96 -3.24 -5.84
CA ASN A 6 -27.37 -4.06 -4.78
C ASN A 6 -26.07 -4.72 -5.23
N VAL A 7 -26.03 -5.30 -6.43
CA VAL A 7 -24.81 -5.91 -6.98
C VAL A 7 -23.71 -4.87 -7.16
N LEU A 8 -24.03 -3.70 -7.72
CA LEU A 8 -23.06 -2.62 -7.93
C LEU A 8 -22.45 -2.14 -6.61
N LYS A 9 -23.27 -1.97 -5.57
CA LYS A 9 -22.81 -1.57 -4.23
C LYS A 9 -21.79 -2.56 -3.66
N TRP A 10 -22.08 -3.86 -3.71
CA TRP A 10 -21.17 -4.88 -3.20
C TRP A 10 -19.86 -4.95 -3.98
N VAL A 11 -19.90 -4.76 -5.30
CA VAL A 11 -18.69 -4.71 -6.13
C VAL A 11 -17.81 -3.53 -5.75
N LEU A 12 -18.38 -2.34 -5.54
CA LEU A 12 -17.61 -1.15 -5.14
C LEU A 12 -16.95 -1.33 -3.77
N ILE A 13 -17.67 -1.92 -2.81
CA ILE A 13 -17.11 -2.25 -1.49
C ILE A 13 -15.96 -3.26 -1.64
N ALA A 14 -16.16 -4.33 -2.41
CA ALA A 14 -15.12 -5.34 -2.63
C ALA A 14 -13.87 -4.75 -3.29
N LEU A 15 -14.02 -3.86 -4.27
CA LEU A 15 -12.89 -3.17 -4.91
C LEU A 15 -12.18 -2.23 -3.95
N ALA A 16 -12.93 -1.41 -3.20
CA ALA A 16 -12.35 -0.51 -2.20
C ALA A 16 -11.57 -1.28 -1.13
N THR A 17 -12.12 -2.39 -0.63
CA THR A 17 -11.46 -3.28 0.33
C THR A 17 -10.23 -3.95 -0.28
N GLY A 18 -10.30 -4.43 -1.52
CA GLY A 18 -9.18 -5.08 -2.19
C GLY A 18 -7.98 -4.14 -2.37
N VAL A 19 -8.23 -2.90 -2.79
CA VAL A 19 -7.19 -1.87 -2.92
C VAL A 19 -6.60 -1.48 -1.57
N TRP A 20 -7.45 -1.33 -0.54
CA TRP A 20 -7.00 -1.08 0.83
C TRP A 20 -6.12 -2.22 1.35
N LEU A 21 -6.45 -3.46 1.02
CA LEU A 21 -5.68 -4.64 1.42
C LEU A 21 -4.29 -4.64 0.78
N VAL A 22 -4.17 -4.29 -0.51
CA VAL A 22 -2.87 -4.14 -1.19
C VAL A 22 -2.02 -3.08 -0.49
N TRP A 23 -2.62 -1.92 -0.17
CA TRP A 23 -1.94 -0.86 0.56
C TRP A 23 -1.45 -1.32 1.95
N GLY A 24 -2.33 -1.97 2.72
CA GLY A 24 -2.02 -2.49 4.05
C GLY A 24 -0.88 -3.52 4.02
N LEU A 25 -0.93 -4.48 3.10
CA LEU A 25 0.13 -5.49 2.95
C LEU A 25 1.47 -4.87 2.56
N MET A 26 1.46 -3.86 1.70
CA MET A 26 2.67 -3.13 1.33
C MET A 26 3.28 -2.40 2.52
N VAL A 27 2.48 -1.64 3.28
CA VAL A 27 2.94 -0.94 4.47
C VAL A 27 3.48 -1.92 5.51
N LEU A 28 2.78 -3.03 5.74
CA LEU A 28 3.25 -4.10 6.64
C LEU A 28 4.59 -4.68 6.17
N GLY A 29 4.73 -5.00 4.89
CA GLY A 29 5.98 -5.50 4.31
C GLY A 29 7.14 -4.53 4.54
N ILE A 30 6.92 -3.23 4.31
CA ILE A 30 7.93 -2.19 4.55
C ILE A 30 8.32 -2.13 6.02
N VAL A 31 7.35 -2.11 6.94
CA VAL A 31 7.64 -2.06 8.38
C VAL A 31 8.41 -3.30 8.83
N ILE A 32 8.04 -4.50 8.36
CA ILE A 32 8.77 -5.73 8.65
C ILE A 32 10.21 -5.65 8.16
N LEU A 33 10.43 -5.16 6.93
CA LEU A 33 11.78 -4.93 6.41
C LEU A 33 12.57 -3.97 7.31
N LEU A 34 12.00 -2.80 7.62
CA LEU A 34 12.65 -1.80 8.46
C LEU A 34 13.01 -2.36 9.85
N SER A 35 12.10 -3.12 10.47
CA SER A 35 12.35 -3.79 11.74
C SER A 35 13.41 -4.90 11.65
N SER A 36 13.58 -5.53 10.49
CA SER A 36 14.62 -6.56 10.29
C SER A 36 16.02 -5.99 10.10
N VAL A 37 16.14 -4.76 9.61
CA VAL A 37 17.43 -4.12 9.29
C VAL A 37 17.87 -3.06 10.31
N VAL A 38 16.94 -2.54 11.12
CA VAL A 38 17.22 -1.54 12.16
C VAL A 38 17.14 -2.17 13.54
N ASP A 39 18.24 -2.11 14.29
CA ASP A 39 18.32 -2.71 15.64
C ASP A 39 17.53 -1.94 16.70
N SER A 40 17.30 -0.65 16.49
CA SER A 40 16.53 0.19 17.43
C SER A 40 15.04 0.21 17.06
N PRO A 41 14.13 -0.20 17.97
CA PRO A 41 12.69 -0.11 17.75
C PRO A 41 12.21 1.33 17.45
N ALA A 42 12.77 2.33 18.13
CA ALA A 42 12.45 3.73 17.90
C ALA A 42 12.91 4.20 16.50
N GLY A 43 14.08 3.73 16.05
CA GLY A 43 14.59 4.01 14.70
C GLY A 43 13.69 3.42 13.61
N ALA A 44 13.27 2.16 13.76
CA ALA A 44 12.36 1.51 12.82
C ALA A 44 11.01 2.22 12.72
N ALA A 45 10.43 2.60 13.87
CA ALA A 45 9.19 3.37 13.92
C ALA A 45 9.32 4.74 13.23
N GLY A 46 10.43 5.45 13.48
CA GLY A 46 10.72 6.73 12.84
C GLY A 46 10.83 6.63 11.32
N LEU A 47 11.49 5.59 10.81
CA LEU A 47 11.56 5.34 9.37
C LEU A 47 10.19 4.97 8.77
N GLY A 48 9.38 4.19 9.50
CA GLY A 48 8.00 3.91 9.09
C GLY A 48 7.16 5.18 8.92
N LEU A 49 7.27 6.12 9.86
CA LEU A 49 6.67 7.46 9.74
C LEU A 49 7.23 8.24 8.56
N GLY A 50 8.55 8.19 8.35
CA GLY A 50 9.20 8.81 7.19
C GLY A 50 8.63 8.29 5.87
N VAL A 51 8.43 6.98 5.73
CA VAL A 51 7.79 6.36 4.56
C VAL A 51 6.36 6.87 4.38
N PHE A 52 5.57 6.96 5.45
CA PHE A 52 4.22 7.52 5.39
C PHE A 52 4.21 8.98 4.90
N VAL A 53 5.15 9.80 5.36
CA VAL A 53 5.32 11.18 4.89
C VAL A 53 5.71 11.22 3.41
N LEU A 54 6.61 10.35 2.95
CA LEU A 54 7.00 10.27 1.54
C LEU A 54 5.81 9.97 0.63
N PHE A 55 4.94 9.03 1.01
CA PHE A 55 3.70 8.76 0.28
C PHE A 55 2.72 9.93 0.33
N SER A 56 2.63 10.60 1.48
CA SER A 56 1.79 11.80 1.62
C SER A 56 2.25 12.92 0.68
N ILE A 57 3.56 13.18 0.59
CA ILE A 57 4.13 14.16 -0.35
C ILE A 57 3.89 13.70 -1.80
N GLY A 58 4.13 12.43 -2.10
CA GLY A 58 3.91 11.88 -3.43
C GLY A 58 2.46 12.02 -3.90
N SER A 59 1.49 12.06 -2.98
CA SER A 59 0.06 12.20 -3.32
C SER A 59 -0.27 13.56 -3.97
N ILE A 60 0.60 14.55 -3.81
CA ILE A 60 0.48 15.88 -4.43
C ILE A 60 0.91 15.84 -5.91
N TRP A 61 1.71 14.83 -6.31
CA TRP A 61 2.28 14.75 -7.65
C TRP A 61 1.54 13.74 -8.53
N THR A 62 0.82 14.23 -9.55
CA THR A 62 -0.03 13.40 -10.42
C THR A 62 0.65 12.16 -11.03
N PRO A 63 1.90 12.24 -11.55
CA PRO A 63 2.61 11.06 -12.05
C PRO A 63 2.85 9.99 -10.98
N ALA A 64 3.17 10.40 -9.75
CA ALA A 64 3.35 9.46 -8.64
C ALA A 64 2.03 8.78 -8.27
N VAL A 65 0.92 9.52 -8.21
CA VAL A 65 -0.42 8.95 -8.00
C VAL A 65 -0.78 7.95 -9.11
N ARG A 66 -0.41 8.23 -10.36
CA ARG A 66 -0.79 7.40 -11.52
C ARG A 66 0.04 6.13 -11.70
N TYR A 67 1.35 6.19 -11.42
CA TYR A 67 2.30 5.13 -11.79
C TYR A 67 3.00 4.46 -10.60
N SER A 68 2.67 4.84 -9.36
CA SER A 68 3.30 4.30 -8.15
C SER A 68 2.25 3.89 -7.11
N PRO A 69 2.64 3.21 -6.02
CA PRO A 69 1.70 2.80 -4.98
C PRO A 69 1.07 3.98 -4.24
N THR A 70 1.61 5.18 -4.40
CA THR A 70 1.03 6.41 -3.84
C THR A 70 -0.43 6.60 -4.23
N GLY A 71 -0.84 6.13 -5.41
CA GLY A 71 -2.24 6.15 -5.84
C GLY A 71 -3.20 5.33 -4.97
N LEU A 72 -2.69 4.42 -4.13
CA LEU A 72 -3.52 3.57 -3.26
C LEU A 72 -3.95 4.29 -1.97
N VAL A 73 -3.27 5.36 -1.56
CA VAL A 73 -3.52 6.07 -0.27
C VAL A 73 -4.96 6.54 -0.13
N GLY A 74 -5.52 7.14 -1.18
CA GLY A 74 -6.90 7.66 -1.21
C GLY A 74 -7.90 6.79 -1.98
N ALA A 75 -7.42 5.77 -2.70
CA ALA A 75 -8.21 5.02 -3.65
C ALA A 75 -9.48 4.37 -3.08
N PRO A 76 -9.51 3.79 -1.86
CA PRO A 76 -10.74 3.22 -1.31
C PRO A 76 -11.87 4.25 -1.21
N THR A 77 -11.55 5.46 -0.74
CA THR A 77 -12.50 6.57 -0.63
C THR A 77 -12.95 7.03 -2.01
N ASP A 78 -12.02 7.18 -2.96
CA ASP A 78 -12.35 7.63 -4.32
C ASP A 78 -13.23 6.63 -5.07
N ILE A 79 -13.04 5.33 -4.87
CA ILE A 79 -13.90 4.27 -5.43
C ILE A 79 -15.34 4.43 -4.91
N LEU A 80 -15.51 4.61 -3.61
CA LEU A 80 -16.83 4.75 -2.98
C LEU A 80 -17.53 6.07 -3.37
N LEU A 81 -16.76 7.13 -3.66
CA LEU A 81 -17.26 8.42 -4.10
C LEU A 81 -17.47 8.52 -5.63
N GLY A 82 -17.15 7.47 -6.40
CA GLY A 82 -17.25 7.49 -7.86
C GLY A 82 -16.19 8.38 -8.54
N ARG A 83 -15.09 8.68 -7.85
CA ARG A 83 -13.95 9.49 -8.32
C ARG A 83 -12.74 8.65 -8.70
N GLY A 84 -12.93 7.34 -8.84
CA GLY A 84 -11.85 6.38 -9.07
C GLY A 84 -11.04 6.68 -10.34
N GLY A 85 -9.73 6.81 -10.18
CA GLY A 85 -8.77 6.87 -11.28
C GLY A 85 -8.28 5.48 -11.73
N PRO A 86 -7.33 5.42 -12.70
CA PRO A 86 -6.71 4.17 -13.10
C PRO A 86 -5.93 3.52 -11.94
N LEU A 87 -6.29 2.28 -11.57
CA LEU A 87 -5.71 1.57 -10.43
C LEU A 87 -4.70 0.47 -10.79
N LEU A 88 -4.55 0.14 -12.07
CA LEU A 88 -3.70 -0.96 -12.51
C LEU A 88 -2.24 -0.78 -12.05
N TRP A 89 -1.64 0.38 -12.34
CA TRP A 89 -0.26 0.67 -11.98
C TRP A 89 -0.04 0.79 -10.46
N PRO A 90 -0.87 1.54 -9.70
CA PRO A 90 -0.77 1.57 -8.25
C PRO A 90 -0.84 0.18 -7.61
N VAL A 91 -1.73 -0.70 -8.08
CA VAL A 91 -1.85 -2.07 -7.57
C VAL A 91 -0.61 -2.90 -7.89
N ILE A 92 -0.16 -2.91 -9.16
CA ILE A 92 1.03 -3.67 -9.57
C ILE A 92 2.26 -3.23 -8.77
N THR A 93 2.50 -1.93 -8.69
CA THR A 93 3.67 -1.40 -7.98
C THR A 93 3.58 -1.57 -6.47
N GLY A 94 2.38 -1.47 -5.88
CA GLY A 94 2.17 -1.75 -4.47
C GLY A 94 2.41 -3.22 -4.11
N THR A 95 1.88 -4.15 -4.89
CA THR A 95 2.13 -5.59 -4.71
C THR A 95 3.60 -5.93 -4.93
N ALA A 96 4.24 -5.36 -5.95
CA ALA A 96 5.67 -5.57 -6.21
C ALA A 96 6.52 -5.04 -5.04
N LEU A 97 6.22 -3.84 -4.53
CA LEU A 97 6.94 -3.28 -3.38
C LEU A 97 6.74 -4.12 -2.13
N ALA A 98 5.53 -4.61 -1.87
CA ALA A 98 5.26 -5.54 -0.77
C ALA A 98 6.12 -6.81 -0.87
N ALA A 99 6.16 -7.43 -2.05
CA ALA A 99 6.95 -8.64 -2.30
C ALA A 99 8.46 -8.38 -2.12
N ILE A 100 8.96 -7.26 -2.63
CA ILE A 100 10.37 -6.85 -2.47
C ILE A 100 10.69 -6.63 -0.99
N SER A 101 9.83 -5.95 -0.24
CA SER A 101 10.06 -5.71 1.19
C SER A 101 10.07 -7.00 1.99
N ILE A 102 9.15 -7.92 1.73
CA ILE A 102 9.11 -9.24 2.39
C ILE A 102 10.36 -10.05 2.04
N ALA A 103 10.74 -10.12 0.75
CA ALA A 103 11.94 -10.83 0.32
C ALA A 103 13.22 -10.24 0.96
N GLY A 104 13.30 -8.90 1.05
CA GLY A 104 14.36 -8.21 1.74
C GLY A 104 14.41 -8.56 3.22
N ALA A 105 13.26 -8.62 3.90
CA ALA A 105 13.18 -8.98 5.31
C ALA A 105 13.62 -10.42 5.56
N VAL A 106 13.14 -11.37 4.75
CA VAL A 106 13.56 -12.79 4.82
C VAL A 106 15.07 -12.91 4.64
N THR A 107 15.63 -12.18 3.68
CA THR A 107 17.08 -12.17 3.44
C THR A 107 17.84 -11.57 4.62
N ALA A 108 17.37 -10.46 5.20
CA ALA A 108 17.97 -9.83 6.37
C ALA A 108 17.96 -10.77 7.59
N PHE A 109 16.83 -11.43 7.86
CA PHE A 109 16.73 -12.43 8.93
C PHE A 109 17.64 -13.63 8.70
N SER A 110 17.71 -14.16 7.47
CA SER A 110 18.57 -15.33 7.18
C SER A 110 20.06 -15.09 7.40
N ARG A 111 20.50 -13.83 7.39
CA ARG A 111 21.90 -13.44 7.63
C ARG A 111 22.20 -13.16 9.11
N ARG A 112 21.16 -13.00 9.92
CA ARG A 112 21.31 -12.87 11.37
C ARG A 112 21.36 -14.30 11.91
N GLU A 113 22.53 -14.71 12.36
CA GLU A 113 22.70 -15.96 13.12
C GLU A 113 21.89 -15.83 14.42
N LEU A 114 20.64 -16.28 14.40
CA LEU A 114 19.83 -16.52 15.59
C LEU A 114 20.10 -17.92 16.10
#